data_AF-A0A3D0PB14-F1
#
_entry.id   AF-A0A3D0PB14-F1
#
_cell.length_a   1.000
_cell.length_b   1.000
_cell.length_c   1.000
_cell.angle_alpha   90.00
_cell.angle_beta   90.00
_cell.angle_gamma   90.00
#
_symmetry.space_group_name_H-M   'P 1'
#
loop_
_entity.id
_entity.type
_entity.pdbx_description
1 polymer ?
#
loop_
_entity_poly.entity_id
_entity_poly.type
_entity_poly.pdbx_seq_one_letter_code
_entity_poly.pdbx_strand_id
1 'polypeptide(L)' 'MRPIFLDVQVGDVVAVNPPREKAYLAQVLYVEGGARTSDPNFVQVCREVDCHVMNICPSWIIERLPYRPEPEPPQHLARR' A
#
# COMPACT_ATOMS: atom_id res chain seq x y z
N MET A 1 -3.72 15.06 14.94
CA MET A 1 -3.05 13.98 14.19
C MET A 1 -3.77 13.86 12.85
N ARG A 2 -3.07 13.99 11.71
CA ARG A 2 -3.70 13.78 10.40
C ARG A 2 -3.88 12.27 10.16
N PRO A 3 -4.97 11.82 9.52
CA PRO A 3 -5.12 10.42 9.16
C PRO A 3 -3.97 9.95 8.24
N ILE A 4 -3.41 8.78 8.51
CA ILE A 4 -2.24 8.23 7.78
C ILE A 4 -2.52 8.07 6.29
N PHE A 5 -3.76 7.76 5.92
CA PHE A 5 -4.15 7.56 4.51
C PHE A 5 -4.05 8.82 3.64
N LEU A 6 -3.91 10.02 4.24
CA LEU A 6 -3.70 11.25 3.49
C LEU A 6 -2.29 11.37 2.90
N ASP A 7 -1.33 10.63 3.45
CA ASP A 7 0.08 10.68 3.05
C ASP A 7 0.52 9.43 2.27
N VAL A 8 -0.43 8.58 1.88
CA VAL A 8 -0.18 7.33 1.13
C VAL A 8 0.09 7.63 -0.34
N GLN A 9 1.16 7.03 -0.89
CA GLN A 9 1.59 7.17 -2.27
C GLN A 9 1.60 5.83 -3.01
N VAL A 10 1.56 5.89 -4.34
CA VAL A 10 1.76 4.69 -5.18
C VAL A 10 3.13 4.09 -4.89
N GLY A 11 3.16 2.76 -4.72
CA GLY A 11 4.35 2.00 -4.37
C GLY A 11 4.53 1.75 -2.88
N ASP A 12 3.85 2.52 -2.01
CA ASP A 12 3.88 2.31 -0.57
C ASP A 12 3.33 0.92 -0.20
N VAL A 13 3.96 0.27 0.78
CA VAL A 13 3.40 -0.93 1.44
C VAL A 13 2.63 -0.47 2.67
N VAL A 14 1.38 -0.86 2.77
CA VAL A 14 0.46 -0.45 3.83
C VAL A 14 -0.14 -1.65 4.55
N ALA A 15 -0.39 -1.49 5.84
CA ALA A 15 -1.22 -2.41 6.61
C ALA A 15 -2.68 -1.97 6.51
N VAL A 16 -3.54 -2.88 6.04
CA VAL A 16 -4.97 -2.65 5.82
C VAL A 16 -5.76 -3.49 6.84
N ASN A 17 -6.70 -2.86 7.54
CA ASN A 17 -7.56 -3.51 8.53
C ASN A 17 -9.05 -3.26 8.21
N PRO A 18 -9.63 -4.05 7.28
CA PRO A 18 -11.04 -3.93 6.92
C PRO A 18 -11.97 -4.51 8.01
N PRO A 19 -13.25 -4.10 8.09
CA PRO A 19 -14.13 -4.46 9.21
C PRO A 19 -14.50 -5.94 9.36
N ARG A 20 -14.37 -6.74 8.29
CA ARG A 20 -14.88 -8.14 8.23
C ARG A 20 -13.84 -9.15 7.82
N GLU A 21 -12.57 -8.74 7.70
CA GLU A 21 -11.49 -9.61 7.28
C GLU A 21 -10.28 -9.41 8.20
N LYS A 22 -9.35 -10.36 8.17
CA LYS A 22 -8.09 -10.20 8.90
C LYS A 22 -7.25 -9.11 8.24
N ALA A 23 -6.52 -8.36 9.05
CA ALA A 23 -5.57 -7.38 8.54
C ALA A 23 -4.53 -8.03 7.60
N TYR A 24 -4.10 -7.28 6.60
CA TYR A 24 -3.15 -7.76 5.60
C TYR A 24 -2.23 -6.64 5.12
N LEU A 25 -1.09 -7.05 4.54
CA LEU A 25 -0.20 -6.14 3.83
C LEU A 25 -0.61 -6.06 2.37
N ALA A 26 -0.54 -4.85 1.83
CA ALA A 26 -0.79 -4.61 0.43
C ALA A 26 0.08 -3.46 -0.09
N GLN A 27 0.48 -3.55 -1.35
CA GLN A 27 1.16 -2.47 -2.05
C GLN A 27 0.13 -1.56 -2.72
N VAL A 28 0.30 -0.26 -2.59
CA VAL A 28 -0.54 0.74 -3.22
C VAL A 28 -0.24 0.82 -4.70
N LEU A 29 -1.24 0.58 -5.54
CA LEU A 29 -1.13 0.65 -6.99
C LEU A 29 -1.66 1.98 -7.55
N TYR A 30 -2.68 2.53 -6.90
CA TYR A 30 -3.35 3.75 -7.35
C TYR A 30 -4.04 4.45 -6.18
N VAL A 31 -4.02 5.78 -6.19
CA VAL A 31 -4.72 6.62 -5.21
C VAL A 31 -5.66 7.53 -6.00
N GLU A 32 -6.97 7.40 -5.79
CA GLU A 32 -7.94 8.26 -6.48
C GLU A 32 -7.95 9.66 -5.87
N GLY A 33 -7.56 10.68 -6.64
CA GLY A 33 -7.80 12.08 -6.28
C GLY A 33 -9.23 12.49 -6.63
N GLY A 34 -10.10 12.60 -5.62
CA GLY A 34 -11.47 13.08 -5.82
C GLY A 34 -11.52 14.54 -6.33
N ALA A 35 -12.59 14.89 -7.06
CA ALA A 35 -12.79 16.17 -7.74
C ALA A 35 -12.80 17.44 -6.83
N ARG A 36 -12.66 17.29 -5.50
CA ARG A 36 -12.60 18.37 -4.50
C ARG A 36 -11.60 18.05 -3.38
N THR A 37 -10.36 17.78 -3.77
CA THR A 37 -9.12 18.12 -3.04
C THR A 37 -9.18 18.16 -1.51
N SER A 38 -9.10 16.99 -0.87
CA SER A 38 -8.29 16.81 0.35
C SER A 38 -8.03 15.34 0.64
N ASP A 39 -8.97 14.46 0.28
CA ASP A 39 -8.94 13.06 0.70
C ASP A 39 -9.11 12.11 -0.50
N PRO A 40 -8.38 10.98 -0.53
CA PRO A 40 -8.64 9.95 -1.52
C PRO A 40 -10.04 9.36 -1.32
N ASN A 41 -10.73 9.08 -2.43
CA ASN A 41 -12.04 8.43 -2.41
C ASN A 41 -11.89 6.91 -2.25
N PHE A 42 -10.95 6.32 -2.98
CA PHE A 42 -10.50 4.94 -2.83
C PHE A 42 -9.00 4.81 -3.08
N VAL A 43 -8.43 3.73 -2.59
CA VAL A 43 -7.07 3.29 -2.91
C VAL A 43 -7.16 1.91 -3.57
N GLN A 44 -6.49 1.72 -4.70
CA GLN A 44 -6.31 0.39 -5.27
C GLN A 44 -5.01 -0.21 -4.73
N VAL A 45 -5.09 -1.43 -4.22
CA VAL A 45 -3.95 -2.13 -3.63
C VAL A 45 -3.80 -3.54 -4.21
N CYS A 46 -2.57 -4.05 -4.19
CA CYS A 46 -2.24 -5.45 -4.46
C CYS A 46 -1.91 -6.13 -3.14
N ARG A 47 -2.71 -7.12 -2.72
CA ARG A 47 -2.45 -7.86 -1.49
C ARG A 47 -1.24 -8.78 -1.68
N GLU A 48 -0.30 -8.76 -0.74
CA GLU A 48 0.99 -9.47 -0.92
C GLU A 48 0.84 -10.99 -0.94
N VAL A 49 -0.11 -11.56 -0.20
CA VAL A 49 -0.20 -13.02 0.00
C VAL A 49 -0.71 -13.77 -1.23
N ASP A 50 -1.59 -13.15 -2.01
CA ASP A 50 -2.33 -13.77 -3.11
C ASP A 50 -2.31 -12.93 -4.39
N CYS A 51 -1.59 -11.81 -4.39
CA CYS A 51 -1.52 -10.83 -5.48
C CYS A 51 -2.91 -10.33 -5.93
N HIS A 52 -3.90 -10.39 -5.05
CA HIS A 52 -5.25 -9.95 -5.39
C HIS A 52 -5.32 -8.42 -5.42
N VAL A 53 -5.74 -7.87 -6.55
CA VAL A 53 -5.93 -6.43 -6.74
C VAL A 53 -7.35 -6.03 -6.35
N MET A 54 -7.47 -5.05 -5.46
CA MET A 54 -8.77 -4.60 -4.97
C MET A 54 -8.79 -3.12 -4.62
N ASN A 55 -9.98 -2.52 -4.66
CA ASN A 55 -10.24 -1.18 -4.15
C ASN A 55 -10.60 -1.26 -2.67
N ILE A 56 -10.00 -0.39 -1.86
CA ILE A 56 -10.26 -0.30 -0.42
C ILE A 56 -10.69 1.11 -0.03
N CYS A 57 -11.42 1.21 1.08
CA CYS A 57 -11.60 2.49 1.74
C CYS A 57 -10.25 2.95 2.33
N PRO A 58 -9.80 4.19 2.08
CA PRO A 58 -8.54 4.67 2.62
C PRO A 58 -8.50 4.66 4.15
N SER A 59 -9.66 4.82 4.81
CA SER A 59 -9.78 4.73 6.28
C SER A 59 -9.42 3.38 6.87
N TRP A 60 -9.30 2.33 6.06
CA TRP A 60 -8.85 1.00 6.51
C TRP A 60 -7.33 0.90 6.58
N ILE A 61 -6.59 1.89 6.06
CA ILE A 61 -5.14 1.95 6.17
C ILE A 61 -4.78 2.43 7.57
N ILE A 62 -4.14 1.56 8.34
CA ILE A 62 -3.76 1.83 9.73
C ILE A 62 -2.29 2.18 9.89
N GLU A 63 -1.45 1.79 8.94
CA GLU A 63 -0.01 2.04 8.98
C GLU A 63 0.58 2.02 7.57
N ARG A 64 1.58 2.87 7.34
CA ARG A 64 2.49 2.77 6.20
C ARG A 64 3.81 2.18 6.68
N LEU A 65 4.24 1.09 6.06
CA LEU A 65 5.49 0.44 6.40
C LEU A 65 6.66 1.10 5.67
N PRO A 66 7.82 1.25 6.33
CA PRO A 66 9.02 1.74 5.66
C PRO A 66 9.41 0.79 4.53
N TYR A 67 9.61 1.34 3.34
CA TYR A 67 10.19 0.59 2.23
C TYR A 67 11.55 0.03 2.67
N ARG A 68 11.68 -1.31 2.69
CA ARG A 68 12.98 -1.96 2.83
C ARG A 68 13.50 -2.20 1.42
N PRO A 69 14.62 -1.57 1.02
CA PRO A 69 15.26 -1.94 -0.25
C PRO A 69 15.49 -3.44 -0.24
N GLU A 70 15.19 -4.12 -1.36
CA GLU A 70 15.65 -5.49 -1.54
C GLU A 70 17.15 -5.53 -1.27
N PRO A 71 17.65 -6.50 -0.47
CA PRO A 71 19.08 -6.68 -0.34
C PRO A 71 19.67 -6.84 -1.75
N GLU A 72 20.72 -6.08 -2.06
CA GLU A 72 21.37 -6.18 -3.36
C GLU A 72 21.65 -7.66 -3.68
N PRO A 73 21.36 -8.11 -4.92
CA PRO A 73 21.67 -9.48 -5.31
C PRO A 73 23.14 -9.77 -4.99
N PRO A 74 23.46 -10.91 -4.37
CA PRO A 74 24.84 -11.27 -4.07
C PRO A 74 25.70 -11.08 -5.31
N GLN A 75 26.78 -10.28 -5.20
CA GLN A 75 27.64 -9.90 -6.35
C GLN A 75 28.21 -11.10 -7.11
N HIS A 76 28.22 -12.29 -6.49
CA HIS A 76 28.60 -13.56 -7.13
C HIS A 76 27.60 -14.08 -8.19
N LEU A 77 26.37 -13.55 -8.24
CA LEU A 77 25.36 -13.88 -9.25
C LEU A 77 25.37 -12.91 -10.45
N ALA A 78 26.04 -11.76 -10.34
CA ALA A 78 26.12 -10.75 -11.40
C ALA A 78 27.14 -11.08 -12.51
N ARG A 79 27.78 -12.26 -12.45
CA ARG A 79 28.75 -12.74 -13.44
C ARG A 79 28.25 -14.03 -14.08
N ARG A 80 27.35 -13.92 -15.06
CA ARG A 80 27.12 -14.93 -16.08
C ARG A 80 26.90 -14.26 -17.42
#